data_AF-A0A9X1TZN2-F1
#
_entry.id   AF-A0A9X1TZN2-F1
#
_cell.length_a   1.000
_cell.length_b   1.000
_cell.length_c   1.000
_cell.angle_alpha   90.00
_cell.angle_beta   90.00
_cell.angle_gamma   90.00
#
_symmetry.space_group_name_H-M   'P 1'
#
loop_
_entity.id
_entity.type
_entity.pdbx_description
1 polymer ?
#
loop_
_entity_poly.entity_id
_entity_poly.type
_entity_poly.pdbx_seq_one_letter_code
_entity_poly.pdbx_strand_id
1 'polypeptide(L)'
;MENLVDIKLKNARNRVEALKGFYNHLMFYSIVNIFLFIVRGNILQFFQNQVTDKNFIDWVDWNILIVPIFWGIGLLFHAAKVFQYKLKFIKNWEEKQLKNFLKED
;
A
#
# COMPACT_ATOMS: atom_id res chain seq x y z
N MET A 1 -22.88 -8.55 30.79
CA MET A 1 -22.82 -7.29 29.99
C MET A 1 -21.40 -6.74 29.88
N GLU A 2 -20.57 -6.78 30.94
CA GLU A 2 -19.15 -6.35 30.89
C GLU A 2 -18.36 -6.95 29.71
N ASN A 3 -18.45 -8.26 29.51
CA ASN A 3 -17.72 -8.97 28.46
C ASN A 3 -18.01 -8.45 27.03
N LEU A 4 -19.23 -7.97 26.77
CA LEU A 4 -19.60 -7.41 25.46
C LEU A 4 -18.99 -6.02 25.23
N VAL A 5 -18.87 -5.22 26.29
CA VAL A 5 -18.26 -3.89 26.24
C VAL A 5 -16.76 -4.02 26.00
N ASP A 6 -16.10 -4.95 26.68
CA ASP A 6 -14.67 -5.24 26.51
C ASP A 6 -14.34 -5.72 25.09
N ILE A 7 -15.15 -6.61 24.52
CA ILE A 7 -14.99 -7.08 23.13
C ILE A 7 -15.13 -5.91 22.15
N LYS A 8 -16.13 -5.04 22.33
CA LYS A 8 -16.33 -3.86 21.47
C LYS A 8 -15.15 -2.87 21.57
N LEU A 9 -14.66 -2.61 22.78
CA LEU A 9 -13.50 -1.75 23.03
C LEU A 9 -12.24 -2.30 22.36
N LYS A 10 -11.97 -3.61 22.52
CA LYS A 10 -10.84 -4.29 21.88
C LYS A 10 -10.90 -4.19 20.36
N ASN A 11 -12.07 -4.43 19.77
CA ASN A 11 -12.26 -4.33 18.32
C ASN A 11 -12.06 -2.89 17.81
N ALA A 12 -12.60 -1.90 18.54
CA ALA A 12 -12.40 -0.49 18.21
C ALA A 12 -10.92 -0.09 18.30
N ARG A 13 -10.18 -0.57 19.31
CA ARG A 13 -8.75 -0.33 19.45
C ARG A 13 -7.94 -0.93 18.31
N ASN A 14 -8.16 -2.21 18.00
CA ASN A 14 -7.52 -2.90 16.88
C ASN A 14 -7.79 -2.18 15.55
N ARG A 15 -9.00 -1.63 15.39
CA ARG A 15 -9.37 -0.84 14.21
C ARG A 15 -8.51 0.42 14.10
N VAL A 16 -8.35 1.17 15.18
CA VAL A 16 -7.55 2.40 15.21
C VAL A 16 -6.08 2.10 14.95
N GLU A 17 -5.54 1.05 15.56
CA GLU A 17 -4.14 0.62 15.34
C GLU A 17 -3.90 0.22 13.88
N ALA A 18 -4.82 -0.51 13.26
CA ALA A 18 -4.76 -0.83 11.83
C ALA A 18 -4.81 0.41 10.93
N LEU A 19 -5.67 1.39 11.24
CA LEU A 19 -5.71 2.67 10.51
C LEU A 19 -4.40 3.44 10.65
N LYS A 20 -3.85 3.54 11.87
CA LYS A 20 -2.57 4.21 12.12
C LYS A 20 -1.44 3.54 11.32
N GLY A 21 -1.39 2.21 11.32
CA GLY A 21 -0.43 1.46 10.52
C GLY A 21 -0.54 1.76 9.02
N PHE A 22 -1.76 1.81 8.49
CA PHE A 22 -1.99 2.18 7.09
C PHE A 22 -1.55 3.62 6.77
N TYR A 23 -1.94 4.60 7.59
CA TYR A 23 -1.56 6.00 7.34
C TYR A 23 -0.06 6.23 7.46
N ASN A 24 0.63 5.55 8.38
CA ASN A 24 2.08 5.60 8.44
C ASN A 24 2.71 5.03 7.15
N HIS A 25 2.24 3.87 6.68
CA HIS A 25 2.73 3.30 5.42
C HIS A 25 2.45 4.26 4.23
N LEU A 26 1.25 4.82 4.13
CA LEU A 26 0.90 5.80 3.11
C LEU A 26 1.77 7.07 3.17
N MET A 27 2.06 7.56 4.39
CA MET A 27 2.91 8.74 4.61
C MET A 27 4.33 8.49 4.12
N PHE A 28 4.97 7.40 4.55
CA PHE A 28 6.32 7.05 4.10
C PHE A 28 6.36 6.77 2.61
N TYR A 29 5.36 6.05 2.07
CA TYR A 29 5.21 5.88 0.63
C TYR A 29 5.19 7.23 -0.09
N SER A 30 4.36 8.18 0.35
CA SER A 30 4.24 9.49 -0.29
C SER A 30 5.56 10.28 -0.24
N ILE A 31 6.21 10.33 0.93
CA ILE A 31 7.47 11.08 1.12
C ILE A 31 8.58 10.50 0.23
N VAL A 32 8.77 9.18 0.25
CA VAL A 32 9.80 8.52 -0.55
C VAL A 32 9.55 8.72 -2.04
N ASN A 33 8.30 8.57 -2.50
CA ASN A 33 7.98 8.77 -3.91
C ASN A 33 8.18 10.21 -4.37
N ILE A 34 7.78 11.21 -3.56
CA ILE A 34 8.06 12.62 -3.86
C ILE A 34 9.56 12.84 -4.01
N PHE A 35 10.36 12.34 -3.08
CA PHE A 35 11.82 12.44 -3.16
C PHE A 35 12.38 11.78 -4.42
N LEU A 36 11.94 10.56 -4.76
CA LEU A 36 12.33 9.85 -5.97
C LEU A 36 12.01 10.64 -7.25
N PHE A 37 10.82 11.25 -7.35
CA PHE A 37 10.45 12.08 -8.50
C PHE A 37 11.23 13.39 -8.58
N ILE A 38 11.60 14.00 -7.44
CA ILE A 38 12.49 15.17 -7.43
C ILE A 38 13.88 14.80 -7.95
N VAL A 39 14.43 13.68 -7.50
CA VAL A 39 15.72 13.15 -7.98
C VAL A 39 15.66 12.89 -9.48
N ARG A 40 14.59 12.26 -9.96
CA ARG A 40 14.36 12.02 -11.39
C ARG A 40 14.27 13.31 -12.21
N GLY A 41 13.50 14.29 -11.76
CA GLY A 41 13.25 15.53 -12.50
C GLY A 41 14.44 16.50 -12.51
N ASN A 42 15.23 16.56 -11.45
CA ASN A 42 16.29 17.57 -11.34
C ASN A 42 17.69 16.96 -11.51
N ILE A 43 17.94 15.83 -10.86
CA ILE A 43 19.29 15.28 -10.70
C ILE A 43 19.63 14.38 -11.90
N LEU A 44 18.71 13.49 -12.29
CA LEU A 44 18.91 12.65 -13.48
C LEU A 44 19.06 13.48 -14.76
N GLN A 45 18.30 14.56 -14.92
CA GLN A 45 18.44 15.48 -16.06
C GLN A 45 19.80 16.19 -16.07
N PHE A 46 20.32 16.56 -14.89
CA PHE A 46 21.67 17.12 -14.78
C PHE A 46 22.76 16.11 -15.20
N PHE A 47 22.65 14.86 -14.75
CA PHE A 47 23.60 13.80 -15.09
C PHE A 47 23.49 13.32 -16.55
N GLN A 48 22.31 13.35 -17.16
CA GLN A 48 22.15 13.07 -18.60
C GLN A 48 23.04 13.97 -19.48
N ASN A 49 23.32 15.20 -19.02
CA ASN A 49 24.16 16.13 -19.75
C ASN A 49 25.67 15.92 -19.51
N GLN A 50 26.07 15.10 -18.53
CA GLN A 50 27.47 14.95 -18.12
C GLN A 50 27.99 13.49 -18.15
N VAL A 51 27.10 12.50 -18.11
CA VAL A 51 27.45 11.08 -18.01
C VAL A 51 27.24 10.41 -19.38
N THR A 52 28.28 9.76 -19.89
CA THR A 52 28.29 9.16 -21.24
C THR A 52 27.60 7.79 -21.32
N ASP A 53 27.44 7.09 -20.20
CA ASP A 53 26.78 5.78 -20.17
C ASP A 53 25.26 5.92 -20.08
N LYS A 54 24.64 5.98 -21.26
CA LYS A 54 23.19 6.06 -21.42
C LYS A 54 22.46 4.83 -20.85
N ASN A 55 23.07 3.64 -20.90
CA ASN A 55 22.42 2.42 -20.40
C ASN A 55 22.28 2.45 -18.88
N PHE A 56 23.28 2.97 -18.17
CA PHE A 56 23.20 3.17 -16.73
C PHE A 56 22.10 4.16 -16.36
N ILE A 57 22.01 5.30 -17.05
CA ILE A 57 20.99 6.31 -16.80
C ILE A 57 19.58 5.78 -17.06
N ASP A 58 19.37 5.08 -18.18
CA ASP A 58 18.08 4.47 -18.51
C ASP A 58 17.70 3.41 -17.46
N TRP A 59 18.65 2.59 -17.00
CA TRP A 59 18.43 1.62 -15.93
C TRP A 59 18.00 2.29 -14.62
N VAL A 60 18.65 3.39 -14.22
CA VAL A 60 18.26 4.15 -13.01
C VAL A 60 16.86 4.74 -13.17
N ASP A 61 16.53 5.34 -14.32
CA ASP A 61 15.21 5.93 -14.58
C ASP A 61 14.09 4.87 -14.49
N TRP A 62 14.31 3.70 -15.10
CA TRP A 62 13.38 2.57 -15.02
C TRP A 62 13.16 2.07 -13.60
N ASN A 63 14.23 1.98 -12.80
CA ASN A 63 14.11 1.55 -11.40
C ASN A 63 13.34 2.57 -10.54
N ILE A 64 13.53 3.86 -10.80
CA ILE A 64 12.78 4.91 -10.10
C ILE A 64 11.28 4.83 -10.40
N LEU A 65 10.88 4.37 -11.59
CA LEU A 65 9.48 4.18 -11.95
C LEU A 65 8.87 2.90 -11.38
N ILE A 66 9.63 1.79 -11.36
CA ILE A 66 9.09 0.49 -10.93
C ILE A 66 8.91 0.39 -9.40
N VAL A 67 9.77 1.05 -8.62
CA VAL A 67 9.70 1.06 -7.16
C VAL A 67 8.35 1.61 -6.64
N PRO A 68 7.86 2.79 -7.07
CA PRO A 68 6.54 3.32 -6.74
C PRO A 68 5.40 2.34 -7.06
N ILE A 69 5.49 1.63 -8.18
CA ILE A 69 4.46 0.70 -8.65
C ILE A 69 4.42 -0.52 -7.74
N PHE A 70 5.58 -1.14 -7.48
CA PHE A 70 5.66 -2.32 -6.63
C PHE A 70 5.20 -2.03 -5.19
N TRP A 71 5.68 -0.92 -4.60
CA TRP A 71 5.24 -0.48 -3.28
C TRP A 71 3.77 -0.08 -3.28
N GLY A 72 3.28 0.51 -4.37
CA GLY A 72 1.87 0.87 -4.55
C GLY A 72 0.96 -0.35 -4.48
N ILE A 73 1.36 -1.48 -5.08
CA ILE A 73 0.62 -2.74 -4.96
C ILE A 73 0.54 -3.19 -3.49
N GLY A 74 1.65 -3.17 -2.76
CA GLY A 74 1.67 -3.49 -1.32
C GLY A 74 0.77 -2.57 -0.49
N LEU A 75 0.78 -1.27 -0.80
CA LEU A 75 -0.09 -0.29 -0.17
C LEU A 75 -1.58 -0.53 -0.47
N LEU A 76 -1.92 -0.94 -1.70
CA LEU A 76 -3.28 -1.33 -2.08
C LEU A 76 -3.77 -2.55 -1.30
N PHE A 77 -2.94 -3.58 -1.14
CA PHE A 77 -3.29 -4.73 -0.29
C PHE A 77 -3.47 -4.33 1.17
N HIS A 78 -2.63 -3.46 1.69
CA HIS A 78 -2.78 -2.94 3.06
C HIS A 78 -4.09 -2.14 3.20
N ALA A 79 -4.41 -1.30 2.21
CA ALA A 79 -5.67 -0.58 2.14
C ALA A 79 -6.86 -1.53 2.09
N ALA A 80 -6.82 -2.57 1.25
CA ALA A 80 -7.89 -3.56 1.16
C ALA A 80 -8.14 -4.24 2.52
N LYS A 81 -7.08 -4.70 3.19
CA LYS A 81 -7.16 -5.32 4.52
C LYS A 81 -7.71 -4.35 5.57
N VAL A 82 -7.24 -3.11 5.57
CA VAL A 82 -7.71 -2.11 6.54
C VAL A 82 -9.13 -1.66 6.20
N PHE A 83 -9.54 -1.50 4.96
CA PHE A 83 -10.85 -0.97 4.59
C PHE A 83 -11.88 -2.04 4.20
N GLN A 84 -11.59 -3.33 4.36
CA GLN A 84 -12.49 -4.44 4.03
C GLN A 84 -13.92 -4.26 4.56
N TYR A 85 -14.07 -3.78 5.80
CA TYR A 85 -15.38 -3.55 6.41
C TYR A 85 -16.16 -2.35 5.84
N LYS A 86 -15.47 -1.41 5.20
CA LYS A 86 -16.11 -0.29 4.48
C LYS A 86 -16.41 -0.65 3.01
N LEU A 87 -15.65 -1.58 2.44
CA LEU A 87 -15.80 -2.03 1.06
C LEU A 87 -16.75 -3.23 0.98
N LYS A 88 -18.05 -2.96 0.84
CA LYS A 88 -19.11 -3.99 0.78
C LYS A 88 -18.84 -5.10 -0.25
N PHE A 89 -18.18 -4.78 -1.37
CA PHE A 89 -17.87 -5.77 -2.40
C PHE A 89 -16.84 -6.83 -1.93
N ILE A 90 -15.82 -6.45 -1.14
CA ILE A 90 -14.82 -7.37 -0.60
C ILE A 90 -15.49 -8.31 0.39
N LYS A 91 -16.27 -7.75 1.33
CA LYS A 91 -17.01 -8.52 2.33
C LYS A 91 -17.95 -9.54 1.67
N ASN A 92 -18.69 -9.11 0.64
CA ASN A 92 -19.60 -9.99 -0.08
C ASN A 92 -18.86 -11.09 -0.86
N TRP A 93 -17.69 -10.78 -1.43
CA TRP A 93 -16.85 -11.77 -2.11
C TRP A 93 -16.31 -12.82 -1.13
N GLU A 94 -15.78 -12.40 0.03
CA GLU A 94 -15.31 -13.32 1.08
C GLU A 94 -16.44 -14.23 1.58
N GLU A 95 -17.62 -13.67 1.86
CA GLU A 95 -18.80 -14.44 2.28
C GLU A 95 -19.23 -15.46 1.21
N LYS A 96 -19.13 -15.11 -0.07
CA LYS A 96 -19.45 -16.03 -1.18
C LYS A 96 -18.43 -17.17 -1.27
N GLN A 97 -17.14 -16.88 -1.16
CA GLN A 97 -16.10 -17.91 -1.19
C GLN A 97 -16.24 -18.86 0.00
N LEU A 98 -16.50 -18.35 1.20
CA LEU A 98 -16.73 -19.18 2.39
C LEU A 98 -17.95 -20.11 2.23
N LYS A 99 -19.04 -19.60 1.66
CA LYS A 99 -20.24 -20.40 1.36
C LYS A 99 -19.97 -21.49 0.31
N ASN A 100 -19.07 -21.25 -0.65
CA ASN A 100 -18.71 -22.26 -1.63
C ASN A 100 -17.87 -23.38 -0.98
N PHE A 101 -16.87 -23.01 -0.17
CA PHE A 101 -16.06 -23.98 0.58
C PHE A 101 -16.92 -24.89 1.47
N LEU A 102 -17.85 -24.32 2.23
CA LEU A 102 -18.77 -25.08 3.11
C LEU A 102 -19.80 -25.95 2.38
N LYS A 103 -19.98 -25.78 1.07
CA LYS A 103 -20.84 -26.62 0.23
C LYS A 103 -20.07 -27.72 -0.49
N GLU A 104 -18.76 -27.55 -0.61
CA GLU A 104 -17.85 -28.53 -1.21
C GLU A 104 -17.37 -29.56 -0.17
N ASP A 105 -17.56 -29.29 1.13
CA ASP A 105 -17.52 -30.25 2.25
C ASP A 105 -18.90 -30.89 2.52
#